data_AF-M6RCC2-F1
#
_entry.id   AF-M6RCC2-F1
#
_cell.length_a   1.000
_cell.length_b   1.000
_cell.length_c   1.000
_cell.angle_alpha   90.00
_cell.angle_beta   90.00
_cell.angle_gamma   90.00
#
_symmetry.space_group_name_H-M   'P 1'
#
loop_
_entity.id
_entity.type
_entity.pdbx_description
1 polymer ?
#
loop_
_entity_poly.entity_id
_entity_poly.type
_entity_poly.pdbx_seq_one_letter_code
_entity_poly.pdbx_strand_id
1 'polypeptide(L)'
;MNETSVLEIQSTSPLFARSSYWCIERTIASLGFYTLPLHVYVPSFGEWGFVLAGQRPIQFKKDFPKDLKFLNIQELESIQTFPQDMSRVPVEINRLDNQALVRYYDREWNRILD
;
A
#
# COMPACT_ATOMS: atom_id res chain seq x y z
N MET A 1 -4.33 17.45 8.82
CA MET A 1 -2.93 17.28 8.38
C MET A 1 -2.38 18.64 8.03
N ASN A 2 -1.17 18.96 8.50
CA ASN A 2 -0.41 20.08 7.97
C ASN A 2 0.40 19.62 6.74
N GLU A 3 1.09 20.54 6.09
CA GLU A 3 1.81 20.29 4.83
C GLU A 3 2.96 19.26 4.95
N THR A 4 3.46 19.01 6.16
CA THR A 4 4.53 18.04 6.43
C THR A 4 4.03 16.73 7.02
N SER A 5 2.71 16.59 7.21
CA SER A 5 2.13 15.36 7.74
C SER A 5 2.18 14.26 6.68
N VAL A 6 2.51 13.04 7.11
CA VAL A 6 2.36 11.83 6.31
C VAL A 6 1.45 10.88 7.07
N LEU A 7 0.45 10.36 6.39
CA LEU A 7 -0.42 9.29 6.85
C LEU A 7 0.09 7.96 6.30
N GLU A 8 0.01 6.91 7.10
CA GLU A 8 0.29 5.53 6.70
C GLU A 8 -0.99 4.71 6.87
N ILE A 9 -1.35 3.94 5.85
CA ILE A 9 -2.54 3.09 5.82
C ILE A 9 -2.15 1.67 5.42
N GLN A 10 -2.34 0.74 6.34
CA GLN A 10 -2.30 -0.68 6.06
C GLN A 10 -3.35 -1.04 5.00
N SER A 11 -2.92 -1.67 3.90
CA SER A 11 -3.69 -1.76 2.64
C SER A 11 -3.85 -3.17 2.08
N THR A 12 -3.90 -4.17 2.96
CA THR A 12 -3.89 -5.63 2.68
C THR A 12 -2.72 -6.07 1.80
N SER A 13 -2.76 -7.29 1.24
CA SER A 13 -1.68 -7.84 0.41
C SER A 13 -1.81 -7.39 -1.04
N PRO A 14 -0.79 -6.76 -1.65
CA PRO A 14 -0.80 -6.43 -3.08
C PRO A 14 -0.66 -7.68 -3.99
N LEU A 15 -0.26 -8.82 -3.41
CA LEU A 15 -0.18 -10.11 -4.11
C LEU A 15 -1.51 -10.87 -4.04
N PHE A 16 -2.06 -11.02 -2.84
CA PHE A 16 -3.27 -11.84 -2.63
C PHE A 16 -4.58 -11.07 -2.81
N ALA A 17 -4.57 -9.77 -2.52
CA ALA A 17 -5.74 -8.88 -2.61
C ALA A 17 -5.40 -7.62 -3.43
N ARG A 18 -4.85 -7.86 -4.63
CA ARG A 18 -4.27 -6.85 -5.52
C ARG A 18 -5.24 -5.72 -5.84
N SER A 19 -6.50 -6.03 -6.15
CA SER A 19 -7.51 -5.03 -6.48
C SER A 19 -7.88 -4.22 -5.25
N SER A 20 -7.98 -4.86 -4.08
CA SER A 20 -8.22 -4.17 -2.81
C SER A 20 -7.10 -3.19 -2.47
N TYR A 21 -5.84 -3.63 -2.57
CA TYR A 21 -4.66 -2.78 -2.34
C TYR A 21 -4.68 -1.53 -3.23
N TRP A 22 -4.82 -1.72 -4.55
CA TRP A 22 -4.81 -0.60 -5.49
C TRP A 22 -6.09 0.24 -5.41
N CYS A 23 -7.22 -0.31 -4.97
CA CYS A 23 -8.44 0.45 -4.70
C CYS A 23 -8.23 1.46 -3.57
N ILE A 24 -7.56 1.04 -2.49
CA ILE A 24 -7.20 1.94 -1.37
C ILE A 24 -6.29 3.05 -1.86
N GLU A 25 -5.18 2.70 -2.53
CA GLU A 25 -4.22 3.70 -3.06
C GLU A 25 -4.89 4.69 -4.01
N ARG A 26 -5.66 4.20 -4.99
CA ARG A 26 -6.36 5.04 -5.97
C ARG A 26 -7.42 5.93 -5.32
N THR A 27 -8.10 5.44 -4.30
CA THR A 27 -9.08 6.22 -3.54
C THR A 27 -8.40 7.41 -2.87
N ILE A 28 -7.26 7.17 -2.19
CA ILE A 28 -6.50 8.24 -1.53
C ILE A 28 -5.96 9.25 -2.55
N ALA A 29 -5.34 8.76 -3.63
CA ALA A 29 -4.80 9.61 -4.70
C ALA A 29 -5.88 10.47 -5.36
N SER A 30 -7.12 9.96 -5.50
CA SER A 30 -8.24 10.71 -6.10
C SER A 30 -8.65 11.96 -5.31
N LEU A 31 -8.25 12.05 -4.03
CA LEU A 31 -8.49 13.20 -3.18
C LEU A 31 -7.38 14.26 -3.28
N GLY A 32 -6.41 14.07 -4.18
CA GLY A 32 -5.31 15.00 -4.44
C GLY A 32 -4.07 14.79 -3.56
N PHE A 33 -4.00 13.68 -2.81
CA PHE A 33 -2.80 13.32 -2.06
C PHE A 33 -1.74 12.69 -2.97
N TYR A 34 -0.47 12.95 -2.65
CA TYR A 34 0.65 12.17 -3.18
C TYR A 34 0.68 10.85 -2.43
N THR A 35 0.57 9.75 -3.15
CA THR A 35 0.65 8.39 -2.60
C THR A 35 2.02 7.76 -2.86
N LEU A 36 2.52 7.02 -1.89
CA LEU A 36 3.68 6.14 -2.05
C LEU A 36 3.29 4.73 -1.58
N PRO A 37 2.97 3.81 -2.52
CA PRO A 37 2.66 2.42 -2.19
C PRO A 37 3.92 1.70 -1.72
N LEU A 38 3.78 0.89 -0.67
CA LEU A 38 4.82 0.05 -0.10
C LEU A 38 4.31 -1.38 0.07
N HIS A 39 5.23 -2.35 0.05
CA HIS A 39 4.95 -3.74 0.39
C HIS A 39 6.16 -4.40 1.05
N VAL A 40 5.92 -5.43 1.85
CA VAL A 40 6.95 -6.18 2.55
C VAL A 40 6.42 -7.56 2.93
N TYR A 41 7.30 -8.56 2.90
CA TYR A 41 6.99 -9.88 3.44
C TYR A 41 7.10 -9.88 4.96
N VAL A 42 6.00 -10.14 5.66
CA VAL A 42 5.95 -10.28 7.11
C VAL A 42 5.76 -11.76 7.46
N PRO A 43 6.70 -12.42 8.18
CA PRO A 43 6.68 -13.88 8.36
C PRO A 43 5.38 -14.49 8.91
N SER A 44 4.63 -13.75 9.73
CA SER A 44 3.35 -14.20 10.29
C SER A 44 2.14 -13.92 9.39
N PHE A 45 2.27 -13.07 8.37
CA PHE A 45 1.16 -12.60 7.53
C PHE A 45 1.38 -12.82 6.02
N GLY A 46 2.58 -13.21 5.60
CA GLY A 46 2.97 -13.28 4.19
C GLY A 46 3.23 -11.89 3.60
N GLU A 47 2.99 -11.75 2.29
CA GLU A 47 3.17 -10.49 1.58
C GLU A 47 2.13 -9.46 2.02
N TRP A 48 2.58 -8.29 2.50
CA TRP A 48 1.71 -7.30 3.11
C TRP A 48 2.01 -5.89 2.62
N GLY A 49 0.95 -5.09 2.47
CA GLY A 49 1.00 -3.79 1.83
C GLY A 49 0.59 -2.63 2.73
N PHE A 50 1.19 -1.48 2.44
CA PHE A 50 0.92 -0.20 3.09
C PHE A 50 0.89 0.91 2.03
N VAL A 51 0.16 2.00 2.29
CA VAL A 51 0.14 3.20 1.43
C VAL A 51 0.45 4.41 2.28
N LEU A 52 1.51 5.13 1.96
CA LEU A 52 1.77 6.44 2.52
C LEU A 52 1.03 7.52 1.72
N ALA A 53 0.55 8.56 2.40
CA ALA A 53 -0.16 9.67 1.79
C ALA A 53 0.24 11.02 2.41
N GLY A 54 0.51 12.02 1.56
CA GLY A 54 0.96 13.35 1.98
C GLY A 54 0.46 14.46 1.06
N GLN A 55 0.50 15.71 1.53
CA GLN A 55 0.15 16.89 0.73
C GLN A 55 1.28 17.32 -0.24
N ARG A 56 2.45 16.67 -0.14
CA ARG A 56 3.63 16.87 -0.97
C ARG A 56 4.22 15.50 -1.35
N PRO A 57 5.06 15.41 -2.41
CA PRO A 57 5.78 14.19 -2.73
C PRO A 57 6.53 13.65 -1.50
N ILE A 58 6.31 12.36 -1.20
CA ILE A 58 6.93 11.70 -0.05
C ILE A 58 8.31 11.20 -0.46
N GLN A 59 9.32 11.54 0.35
CA GLN A 59 10.69 11.08 0.17
C GLN A 59 11.23 10.61 1.51
N PHE A 60 11.83 9.43 1.53
CA PHE A 60 12.47 8.90 2.73
C PHE A 60 13.83 9.53 2.95
N LYS A 61 14.13 9.85 4.22
CA LYS A 61 15.49 10.12 4.63
C LYS A 61 16.27 8.81 4.65
N LYS A 62 17.46 8.79 4.04
CA LYS A 62 18.37 7.64 4.01
C LYS A 62 19.34 7.62 5.20
N ASP A 63 18.98 8.33 6.27
CA ASP A 63 19.76 8.40 7.50
C ASP A 63 19.03 7.60 8.58
N PHE A 64 19.58 6.43 8.91
CA PHE A 64 18.92 5.43 9.74
C PHE A 64 19.53 5.35 11.14
N PRO A 65 18.75 5.03 12.18
CA PRO A 65 19.29 4.65 13.47
C PRO A 65 20.33 3.53 13.35
N LYS A 66 21.30 3.53 14.27
CA LYS A 66 22.23 2.40 14.40
C LYS A 66 21.47 1.15 14.86
N ASP A 67 21.99 -0.01 14.50
CA ASP A 67 21.53 -1.32 14.98
C ASP A 67 20.09 -1.73 14.57
N LEU A 68 19.61 -1.27 13.41
CA LEU A 68 18.39 -1.79 12.81
C LEU A 68 18.56 -3.27 12.40
N LYS A 69 17.53 -4.08 12.67
CA LYS A 69 17.53 -5.52 12.34
C LYS A 69 16.99 -5.85 10.95
N PHE A 70 16.22 -4.93 10.36
CA PHE A 70 15.49 -5.17 9.12
C PHE A 70 15.81 -4.09 8.09
N LEU A 71 15.38 -2.85 8.35
CA LEU A 71 15.47 -1.77 7.39
C LEU A 71 16.93 -1.33 7.17
N ASN A 72 17.33 -1.29 5.90
CA ASN A 72 18.56 -0.69 5.39
C ASN A 72 18.25 0.01 4.05
N ILE A 73 19.25 0.55 3.34
CA ILE A 73 19.01 1.30 2.09
C ILE A 73 18.42 0.39 1.00
N GLN A 74 18.96 -0.83 0.87
CA GLN A 74 18.49 -1.80 -0.12
C GLN A 74 17.06 -2.23 0.18
N GLU A 75 16.74 -2.48 1.45
CA GLU A 75 15.39 -2.84 1.87
C GLU A 75 14.41 -1.69 1.65
N LEU A 76 14.82 -0.44 1.95
CA LEU A 76 13.99 0.73 1.68
C LEU A 76 13.64 0.86 0.18
N GLU A 77 14.58 0.55 -0.71
CA GLU A 77 14.34 0.54 -2.16
C GLU A 77 13.48 -0.65 -2.59
N SER A 78 13.70 -1.82 -1.98
CA SER A 78 12.95 -3.05 -2.21
C SER A 78 11.46 -2.88 -1.92
N ILE A 79 11.10 -2.36 -0.74
CA ILE A 79 9.69 -2.22 -0.32
C ILE A 79 8.87 -1.25 -1.18
N GLN A 80 9.52 -0.44 -2.03
CA GLN A 80 8.89 0.48 -2.98
C GLN A 80 8.73 -0.12 -4.39
N THR A 81 9.28 -1.33 -4.63
CA THR A 81 9.45 -1.90 -5.98
C THR A 81 8.53 -3.10 -6.20
N PHE A 82 7.46 -2.89 -6.98
CA PHE A 82 6.45 -3.92 -7.21
C PHE A 82 6.78 -4.78 -8.44
N PRO A 83 6.79 -6.13 -8.33
CA PRO A 83 6.82 -7.01 -9.49
C PRO A 83 5.49 -6.98 -10.28
N GLN A 84 5.48 -7.60 -11.46
CA GLN A 84 4.36 -7.50 -12.42
C GLN A 84 3.03 -8.09 -11.90
N ASP A 85 3.11 -9.13 -11.09
CA ASP A 85 1.99 -9.76 -10.42
C ASP A 85 1.41 -8.92 -9.27
N MET A 86 2.16 -7.96 -8.74
CA MET A 86 1.71 -6.99 -7.73
C MET A 86 1.47 -5.58 -8.29
N SER A 87 1.78 -5.33 -9.57
CA SER A 87 1.75 -3.99 -10.17
C SER A 87 0.34 -3.39 -10.22
N ARG A 88 0.25 -2.07 -10.43
CA ARG A 88 -1.02 -1.34 -10.52
C ARG A 88 -1.99 -1.98 -11.52
N VAL A 89 -3.27 -2.07 -11.13
CA VAL A 89 -4.36 -2.51 -12.00
C VAL A 89 -5.50 -1.48 -12.02
N PRO A 90 -6.31 -1.41 -13.09
CA PRO A 90 -7.50 -0.59 -13.09
C PRO A 90 -8.49 -1.04 -12.01
N VAL A 91 -8.86 -0.12 -11.12
CA VAL A 91 -9.79 -0.33 -10.00
C VAL A 91 -10.74 0.85 -9.85
N GLU A 92 -11.92 0.62 -9.27
CA GLU A 92 -12.83 1.68 -8.92
C GLU A 92 -12.32 2.50 -7.71
N ILE A 93 -12.76 3.76 -7.59
CA ILE A 93 -12.57 4.55 -6.36
C ILE A 93 -13.64 4.13 -5.36
N ASN A 94 -13.24 3.86 -4.12
CA ASN A 94 -14.17 3.52 -3.04
C ASN A 94 -14.91 4.77 -2.54
N ARG A 95 -16.23 4.66 -2.46
CA ARG A 95 -17.17 5.66 -1.94
C ARG A 95 -18.19 4.97 -1.04
N LEU A 96 -18.89 5.74 -0.21
CA LEU A 96 -19.88 5.19 0.72
C LEU A 96 -21.06 4.51 0.00
N ASP A 97 -21.48 5.05 -1.13
CA ASP A 97 -22.59 4.56 -1.94
C ASP A 97 -22.21 3.35 -2.80
N ASN A 98 -20.97 3.31 -3.30
CA ASN A 98 -20.53 2.23 -4.15
C ASN A 98 -19.85 1.09 -3.40
N GLN A 99 -19.26 1.27 -2.22
CA GLN A 99 -18.55 0.23 -1.45
C GLN A 99 -17.61 -0.68 -2.26
N ALA A 100 -16.87 -0.10 -3.23
CA ALA A 100 -16.03 -0.87 -4.14
C ALA A 100 -14.99 -1.74 -3.42
N LEU A 101 -14.37 -1.22 -2.35
CA LEU A 101 -13.35 -1.93 -1.58
C LEU A 101 -13.89 -3.21 -0.94
N VAL A 102 -15.08 -3.16 -0.33
CA VAL A 102 -15.70 -4.33 0.32
C VAL A 102 -15.87 -5.47 -0.69
N ARG A 103 -16.38 -5.15 -1.88
CA ARG A 103 -16.55 -6.14 -2.95
C ARG A 103 -15.24 -6.70 -3.51
N TYR A 104 -14.18 -5.91 -3.57
CA TYR A 104 -12.86 -6.44 -3.96
C TYR A 104 -12.34 -7.39 -2.87
N TYR A 105 -12.39 -6.94 -1.62
CA TYR A 105 -11.87 -7.69 -0.48
C TYR A 105 -12.56 -9.04 -0.33
N ASP A 106 -13.89 -9.08 -0.32
CA ASP A 106 -14.65 -10.33 -0.19
C ASP A 106 -14.32 -11.31 -1.32
N ARG A 107 -14.26 -10.84 -2.57
CA ARG A 107 -13.96 -11.71 -3.72
C ARG A 107 -12.55 -12.29 -3.66
N GLU A 108 -11.58 -11.47 -3.29
CA GLU A 108 -10.17 -11.85 -3.28
C GLU A 108 -9.85 -12.81 -2.14
N TRP A 109 -10.38 -12.56 -0.94
CA TRP A 109 -10.14 -13.42 0.21
C TRP A 109 -10.92 -14.73 0.17
N ASN A 110 -12.15 -14.73 -0.37
CA ASN A 110 -12.90 -15.99 -0.54
C ASN A 110 -12.18 -16.95 -1.51
N ARG A 111 -11.55 -16.43 -2.57
CA ARG A 111 -10.81 -17.24 -3.55
C ARG A 111 -9.59 -17.96 -2.96
N ILE A 112 -9.05 -17.49 -1.83
CA ILE A 112 -7.88 -18.10 -1.17
C ILE A 112 -8.30 -19.24 -0.23
N LEU A 113 -9.54 -19.17 0.28
CA LEU A 113 -10.09 -20.17 1.18
C LEU A 113 -10.68 -21.39 0.45
N ASP A 114 -10.96 -21.25 -0.84
CA ASP A 114 -11.39 -22.32 -1.76
C ASP A 114 -10.20 -23.09 -2.36
#